data_AF-A0AAW6SLG4-F1
#
_entry.id   AF-A0AAW6SLG4-F1
#
_cell.length_a   1.000
_cell.length_b   1.000
_cell.length_c   1.000
_cell.angle_alpha   90.00
_cell.angle_beta   90.00
_cell.angle_gamma   90.00
#
_symmetry.space_group_name_H-M   'P 1'
#
loop_
_entity.id
_entity.type
_entity.pdbx_description
1 polymer ?
#
loop_
_entity_poly.entity_id
_entity_poly.type
_entity_poly.pdbx_seq_one_letter_code
_entity_poly.pdbx_strand_id
1 'polypeptide(L)'
;MRQGLFASPRPDNLGLHDGMLAPAPSTPNGVSSQATDSKHYVAPLPMPQDCCVSAMEKLHGIIESMGHAEIVSEDGGYLHAEFHTPVLGFVDDVEIVCNEEEGVCHVRSVSRRGHSDLGKNRQRVEDIRQRLEGWGYCS
;
A
#
# COMPACT_ATOMS: atom_id res chain seq x y z
N MET A 1 -6.52 21.26 6.29
CA MET A 1 -6.21 20.27 5.24
C MET A 1 -7.25 20.41 4.15
N ARG A 2 -6.84 20.68 2.90
CA ARG A 2 -7.77 20.94 1.81
C ARG A 2 -8.42 19.62 1.40
N GLN A 3 -9.61 19.32 1.94
CA GLN A 3 -10.49 18.32 1.35
C GLN A 3 -10.86 18.81 -0.05
N GLY A 4 -10.25 18.22 -1.08
CA GLY A 4 -10.61 18.49 -2.47
C GLY A 4 -12.03 18.00 -2.70
N LEU A 5 -12.92 18.89 -3.13
CA LEU A 5 -14.36 18.69 -3.42
C LEU A 5 -14.71 17.59 -4.44
N PHE A 6 -13.75 16.77 -4.87
CA PHE A 6 -13.89 15.71 -5.87
C PHE A 6 -13.26 14.37 -5.46
N ALA A 7 -12.67 14.26 -4.27
CA ALA A 7 -12.15 12.99 -3.77
C ALA A 7 -13.30 12.04 -3.42
N SER A 8 -13.17 10.79 -3.81
CA SER A 8 -14.15 9.76 -3.49
C SER A 8 -14.09 9.47 -1.99
N PRO A 9 -15.23 9.21 -1.31
CA PRO A 9 -15.21 8.88 0.11
C PRO A 9 -14.33 7.66 0.34
N ARG A 10 -13.66 7.63 1.50
CA ARG A 10 -12.87 6.49 1.92
C ARG A 10 -13.77 5.25 2.01
N PRO A 11 -13.36 4.09 1.49
CA PRO A 11 -14.13 2.87 1.65
C PRO A 11 -14.28 2.48 3.12
N ASP A 12 -15.46 1.99 3.51
CA ASP A 12 -15.73 1.56 4.89
C ASP A 12 -15.12 0.20 5.23
N ASN A 13 -14.54 -0.50 4.25
CA ASN A 13 -13.98 -1.83 4.38
C ASN A 13 -12.44 -1.85 4.48
N LEU A 14 -11.79 -0.71 4.66
CA LEU A 14 -10.35 -0.64 4.94
C LEU A 14 -10.02 -1.19 6.33
N GLY A 15 -8.75 -1.47 6.58
CA GLY A 15 -8.23 -2.09 7.79
C GLY A 15 -8.17 -3.61 7.71
N LEU A 16 -7.76 -4.21 8.83
CA LEU A 16 -7.65 -5.65 8.97
C LEU A 16 -8.99 -6.27 9.36
N HIS A 17 -9.38 -7.30 8.61
CA HIS A 17 -10.54 -8.15 8.91
C HIS A 17 -10.02 -9.58 9.05
N ASP A 18 -10.15 -10.15 10.25
CA ASP A 18 -9.59 -11.47 10.60
C ASP A 18 -8.08 -11.61 10.29
N GLY A 19 -7.31 -10.53 10.52
CA GLY A 19 -5.85 -10.48 10.26
C GLY A 19 -5.46 -10.30 8.80
N MET A 20 -6.43 -10.20 7.88
CA MET A 20 -6.22 -10.04 6.45
C MET A 20 -6.53 -8.61 6.00
N LEU A 21 -5.84 -8.15 4.96
CA LEU A 21 -6.19 -6.91 4.28
C LEU A 21 -7.52 -7.08 3.54
N ALA A 22 -8.19 -5.96 3.28
CA ALA A 22 -9.39 -5.97 2.45
C ALA A 22 -9.13 -6.67 1.09
N PRO A 23 -10.12 -7.35 0.50
CA PRO A 23 -9.92 -8.00 -0.79
C PRO A 23 -9.57 -6.99 -1.89
N ALA A 24 -8.85 -7.47 -2.90
CA ALA A 24 -8.65 -6.71 -4.13
C ALA A 24 -10.02 -6.46 -4.81
N PRO A 25 -10.21 -5.32 -5.48
CA PRO A 25 -11.45 -5.06 -6.21
C PRO A 25 -11.61 -6.02 -7.40
N SER A 26 -12.83 -6.14 -7.91
CA SER A 26 -13.08 -6.90 -9.15
C SER A 26 -12.57 -6.19 -10.42
N THR A 27 -12.34 -4.88 -10.34
CA THR A 27 -11.83 -4.03 -11.43
C THR A 27 -10.29 -4.07 -11.53
N PRO A 28 -9.71 -3.87 -12.73
CA PRO A 28 -8.25 -3.84 -12.96
C PRO A 28 -7.57 -2.57 -12.42
N ASN A 29 -7.94 -2.09 -11.25
CA ASN A 29 -7.45 -0.85 -10.63
C ASN A 29 -6.94 -1.07 -9.20
N GLY A 30 -6.45 -2.28 -8.92
CA GLY A 30 -5.94 -2.62 -7.61
C GLY A 30 -5.13 -3.90 -7.60
N VAL A 31 -4.22 -4.00 -6.64
CA VAL A 31 -3.39 -5.17 -6.40
C VAL A 31 -3.33 -5.51 -4.91
N SER A 32 -3.12 -6.78 -4.60
CA SER A 32 -2.91 -7.26 -3.24
C SER A 32 -1.99 -8.48 -3.23
N SER A 33 -1.14 -8.58 -2.21
CA SER A 33 -0.33 -9.79 -1.98
C SER A 33 -1.12 -10.99 -1.46
N GLN A 34 -2.37 -10.76 -1.08
CA GLN A 34 -3.30 -11.80 -0.62
C GLN A 34 -4.36 -12.13 -1.70
N ALA A 35 -4.25 -11.56 -2.90
CA ALA A 35 -5.13 -11.92 -4.01
C ALA A 35 -4.83 -13.32 -4.53
N THR A 36 -5.88 -14.06 -4.90
CA THR A 36 -5.77 -15.44 -5.43
C THR A 36 -5.69 -15.50 -6.95
N ASP A 37 -6.01 -14.40 -7.64
CA ASP A 37 -5.91 -14.29 -9.08
C ASP A 37 -4.63 -13.55 -9.52
N SER A 38 -4.04 -13.99 -10.63
CA SER A 38 -2.77 -13.44 -11.13
C SER A 38 -2.84 -11.98 -11.56
N LYS A 39 -4.04 -11.47 -11.88
CA LYS A 39 -4.25 -10.11 -12.36
C LYS A 39 -4.10 -9.09 -11.23
N HIS A 40 -4.62 -9.40 -10.05
CA HIS A 40 -4.49 -8.52 -8.88
C HIS A 40 -3.32 -8.92 -7.96
N TYR A 41 -2.76 -10.11 -8.10
CA TYR A 41 -1.64 -10.54 -7.27
C TYR A 41 -0.36 -9.71 -7.49
N VAL A 42 0.30 -9.35 -6.39
CA VAL A 42 1.68 -8.81 -6.32
C VAL A 42 2.44 -9.57 -5.22
N ALA A 43 3.77 -9.68 -5.33
CA ALA A 43 4.54 -10.27 -4.23
C ALA A 43 4.44 -9.38 -2.97
N PRO A 44 4.44 -9.98 -1.75
CA PRO A 44 4.54 -9.20 -0.52
C PRO A 44 5.87 -8.45 -0.48
N LEU A 45 5.96 -7.45 0.39
CA LEU A 45 7.18 -6.68 0.61
C LEU A 45 8.10 -7.46 1.57
N PRO A 46 9.42 -7.45 1.34
CA PRO A 46 10.35 -8.09 2.25
C PRO A 46 10.34 -7.38 3.62
N MET A 47 10.41 -8.14 4.71
CA MET A 47 10.52 -7.58 6.05
C MET A 47 11.99 -7.36 6.42
N PRO A 48 12.45 -6.10 6.62
CA PRO A 48 13.83 -5.86 7.00
C PRO A 48 14.13 -6.38 8.40
N GLN A 49 15.23 -7.11 8.55
CA GLN A 49 15.74 -7.62 9.84
C GLN A 49 14.73 -8.50 10.60
N ASP A 50 13.74 -9.08 9.90
CA ASP A 50 12.68 -9.91 10.48
C ASP A 50 11.95 -9.24 11.66
N CYS A 51 11.83 -7.91 11.65
CA CYS A 51 11.22 -7.14 12.73
C CYS A 51 10.13 -6.20 12.21
N CYS A 52 8.89 -6.39 12.69
CA CYS A 52 7.75 -5.54 12.33
C CYS A 52 8.02 -4.06 12.54
N VAL A 53 8.51 -3.68 13.73
CA VAL A 53 8.70 -2.27 14.10
C VAL A 53 9.64 -1.60 13.11
N SER A 54 10.81 -2.21 12.86
CA SER A 54 11.79 -1.68 11.91
C SER A 54 11.30 -1.68 10.46
N ALA A 55 10.46 -2.64 10.08
CA ALA A 55 9.84 -2.67 8.77
C ALA A 55 8.84 -1.51 8.59
N MET A 56 7.96 -1.31 9.56
CA MET A 56 6.95 -0.25 9.56
C MET A 56 7.58 1.14 9.57
N GLU A 57 8.59 1.37 10.42
CA GLU A 57 9.33 2.64 10.45
C GLU A 57 9.96 2.97 9.09
N LYS A 58 10.53 1.97 8.40
CA LYS A 58 11.10 2.15 7.06
C LYS A 58 10.03 2.41 6.01
N LEU A 59 8.95 1.64 6.04
CA LEU A 59 7.81 1.77 5.13
C LEU A 59 7.18 3.15 5.24
N HIS A 60 6.97 3.64 6.47
CA HIS A 60 6.52 4.98 6.76
C HIS A 60 7.40 6.02 6.04
N GLY A 61 8.71 6.01 6.31
CA GLY A 61 9.63 6.98 5.71
C GLY A 61 9.70 6.89 4.18
N ILE A 62 9.62 5.68 3.63
CA ILE A 62 9.55 5.48 2.17
C ILE A 62 8.29 6.13 1.61
N ILE A 63 7.12 5.85 2.17
CA ILE A 63 5.85 6.36 1.68
C ILE A 63 5.79 7.88 1.76
N GLU A 64 6.20 8.48 2.88
CA GLU A 64 6.28 9.94 3.00
C GLU A 64 7.22 10.55 1.95
N SER A 65 8.32 9.88 1.61
CA SER A 65 9.29 10.37 0.61
C SER A 65 8.81 10.28 -0.84
N MET A 66 7.79 9.48 -1.14
CA MET A 66 7.31 9.26 -2.53
C MET A 66 6.53 10.45 -3.09
N GLY A 67 6.16 11.41 -2.22
CA GLY A 67 5.41 12.61 -2.61
C GLY A 67 3.94 12.30 -2.94
N HIS A 68 3.06 13.25 -2.66
CA HIS A 68 1.61 13.09 -2.83
C HIS A 68 1.00 11.89 -2.07
N ALA A 69 1.68 11.41 -1.04
CA ALA A 69 1.18 10.43 -0.09
C ALA A 69 0.85 11.10 1.24
N GLU A 70 -0.22 10.66 1.89
CA GLU A 70 -0.59 11.04 3.25
C GLU A 70 -0.78 9.77 4.07
N ILE A 71 -0.04 9.62 5.18
CA ILE A 71 -0.28 8.55 6.16
C ILE A 71 -1.55 8.91 6.93
N VAL A 72 -2.58 8.06 6.82
CA VAL A 72 -3.89 8.29 7.45
C VAL A 72 -3.98 7.60 8.80
N SER A 73 -3.40 6.40 8.92
CA SER A 73 -3.30 5.68 10.18
C SER A 73 -2.10 4.76 10.19
N GLU A 74 -1.54 4.58 11.38
CA GLU A 74 -0.46 3.65 11.66
C GLU A 74 -0.66 3.09 13.08
N ASP A 75 -0.65 1.76 13.21
CA ASP A 75 -0.78 1.08 14.50
C ASP A 75 -0.02 -0.24 14.49
N GLY A 76 1.10 -0.30 15.24
CA GLY A 76 1.82 -1.51 15.71
C GLY A 76 2.42 -2.45 14.66
N GLY A 77 1.70 -2.72 13.58
CA GLY A 77 2.07 -3.54 12.44
C GLY A 77 1.21 -3.25 11.20
N TYR A 78 0.35 -2.24 11.25
CA TYR A 78 -0.52 -1.82 10.14
C TYR A 78 -0.25 -0.36 9.77
N LEU A 79 -0.27 -0.05 8.47
CA LEU A 79 -0.18 1.31 7.93
C LEU A 79 -1.17 1.49 6.79
N HIS A 80 -1.90 2.60 6.83
CA HIS A 80 -2.76 3.07 5.74
C HIS A 80 -2.27 4.42 5.24
N ALA A 81 -2.07 4.52 3.93
CA ALA A 81 -1.71 5.73 3.24
C ALA A 81 -2.66 6.02 2.07
N GLU A 82 -2.87 7.31 1.80
CA GLU A 82 -3.61 7.81 0.64
C GLU A 82 -2.64 8.45 -0.36
N PHE A 83 -2.58 7.91 -1.58
CA PHE A 83 -1.82 8.49 -2.68
C PHE A 83 -2.74 9.30 -3.59
N HIS A 84 -2.44 10.58 -3.74
CA HIS A 84 -3.20 11.49 -4.59
C HIS A 84 -2.53 11.61 -5.96
N THR A 85 -3.25 11.26 -7.03
CA THR A 85 -2.78 11.50 -8.40
C THR A 85 -3.22 12.90 -8.87
N PRO A 86 -2.31 13.89 -9.00
CA PRO A 86 -2.69 15.29 -9.23
C PRO A 86 -3.39 15.52 -10.58
N VAL A 87 -3.03 14.74 -11.61
CA VAL A 87 -3.51 14.92 -12.98
C VAL A 87 -4.97 14.48 -13.17
N LEU A 88 -5.44 13.51 -12.38
CA LEU A 88 -6.76 12.89 -12.55
C LEU A 88 -7.66 12.99 -11.31
N GLY A 89 -7.15 13.52 -10.20
CA GLY A 89 -7.92 13.66 -8.95
C GLY A 89 -8.26 12.33 -8.28
N PHE A 90 -7.59 11.23 -8.65
CA PHE A 90 -7.80 9.92 -8.04
C PHE A 90 -7.04 9.81 -6.72
N VAL A 91 -7.66 9.08 -5.80
CA VAL A 91 -7.07 8.67 -4.53
C VAL A 91 -6.92 7.16 -4.58
N ASP A 92 -5.70 6.72 -4.31
CA ASP A 92 -5.37 5.30 -4.19
C ASP A 92 -5.07 5.01 -2.72
N ASP A 93 -5.78 4.05 -2.14
CA ASP A 93 -5.54 3.56 -0.79
C ASP A 93 -4.44 2.50 -0.83
N VAL A 94 -3.40 2.69 -0.02
CA VAL A 94 -2.32 1.72 0.20
C VAL A 94 -2.41 1.24 1.64
N GLU A 95 -2.53 -0.07 1.83
CA GLU A 95 -2.53 -0.70 3.15
C GLU A 95 -1.39 -1.69 3.22
N ILE A 96 -0.67 -1.68 4.34
CA ILE A 96 0.42 -2.60 4.61
C ILE A 96 0.21 -3.21 5.99
N VAL A 97 0.39 -4.52 6.09
CA VAL A 97 0.41 -5.23 7.37
C VAL A 97 1.63 -6.12 7.45
N CYS A 98 2.38 -6.01 8.55
CA CYS A 98 3.48 -6.91 8.83
C CYS A 98 2.98 -8.25 9.40
N ASN A 99 3.64 -9.33 8.98
CA ASN A 99 3.41 -10.68 9.46
C ASN A 99 4.76 -11.29 9.89
N GLU A 100 5.02 -11.35 11.20
CA GLU A 100 6.26 -11.90 11.75
C GLU A 100 6.41 -13.39 11.51
N GLU A 101 5.30 -14.13 11.50
CA GLU A 101 5.31 -15.59 11.28
C GLU A 101 5.77 -15.94 9.87
N GLU A 102 5.37 -15.12 8.88
CA GLU A 102 5.75 -15.30 7.48
C GLU A 102 7.04 -14.58 7.08
N GLY A 103 7.55 -13.66 7.90
CA GLY A 103 8.76 -12.90 7.57
C GLY A 103 8.52 -11.83 6.49
N VAL A 104 7.29 -11.35 6.29
CA VAL A 104 6.92 -10.46 5.18
C VAL A 104 5.95 -9.36 5.61
N CYS A 105 5.84 -8.31 4.80
CA CYS A 105 4.76 -7.34 4.91
C CYS A 105 3.79 -7.53 3.74
N HIS A 106 2.56 -7.94 4.03
CA HIS A 106 1.50 -7.96 3.03
C HIS A 106 1.10 -6.54 2.65
N VAL A 107 0.76 -6.36 1.38
CA VAL A 107 0.47 -5.05 0.81
C VAL A 107 -0.76 -5.10 -0.08
N ARG A 108 -1.56 -4.05 -0.02
CA ARG A 108 -2.70 -3.78 -0.90
C ARG A 108 -2.59 -2.35 -1.41
N SER A 109 -2.85 -2.15 -2.69
CA SER A 109 -2.89 -0.81 -3.30
C SER A 109 -4.05 -0.74 -4.29
N VAL A 110 -5.02 0.14 -4.06
CA VAL A 110 -6.28 0.16 -4.80
C VAL A 110 -6.78 1.59 -5.03
N SER A 111 -7.16 1.89 -6.27
CA SER A 111 -7.86 3.15 -6.61
C SER A 111 -9.30 3.14 -6.13
N ARG A 112 -9.76 4.22 -5.47
CA ARG A 112 -11.16 4.32 -4.99
C ARG A 112 -12.20 4.28 -6.10
N ARG A 113 -11.85 4.79 -7.29
CA ARG A 113 -12.73 4.86 -8.47
C ARG A 113 -11.92 4.70 -9.75
N GLY A 114 -12.63 4.52 -10.86
CA GLY A 114 -12.05 4.31 -12.19
C GLY A 114 -12.04 2.83 -12.56
N HIS A 115 -12.14 2.53 -13.85
CA HIS A 115 -12.15 1.15 -14.33
C HIS A 115 -10.75 0.55 -14.43
N SER A 116 -9.74 1.35 -14.81
CA SER A 116 -8.34 0.94 -14.89
C SER A 116 -7.43 2.05 -14.37
N ASP A 117 -6.37 1.66 -13.69
CA ASP A 117 -5.31 2.52 -13.17
C ASP A 117 -4.07 2.55 -14.09
N LEU A 118 -4.13 1.89 -15.26
CA LEU A 118 -2.99 1.66 -16.16
C LEU A 118 -1.77 0.99 -15.48
N GLY A 119 -2.01 0.18 -14.45
CA GLY A 119 -0.97 -0.51 -13.69
C GLY A 119 -0.28 0.34 -12.62
N LYS A 120 -0.77 1.56 -12.34
CA LYS A 120 -0.17 2.46 -11.34
C LYS A 120 -0.10 1.83 -9.95
N ASN A 121 -1.11 1.08 -9.52
CA ASN A 121 -1.09 0.44 -8.19
C ASN A 121 0.00 -0.63 -8.11
N ARG A 122 0.19 -1.40 -9.18
CA ARG A 122 1.29 -2.36 -9.28
C ARG A 122 2.65 -1.65 -9.29
N GLN A 123 2.82 -0.63 -10.13
CA GLN A 123 4.04 0.17 -10.20
C GLN A 123 4.41 0.73 -8.83
N ARG A 124 3.43 1.25 -8.07
CA ARG A 124 3.64 1.79 -6.73
C ARG A 124 4.18 0.76 -5.75
N VAL A 125 3.58 -0.43 -5.72
CA VAL A 125 4.07 -1.53 -4.86
C VAL A 125 5.50 -1.90 -5.23
N GLU A 126 5.83 -1.91 -6.52
CA GLU A 126 7.20 -2.17 -6.97
C GLU A 126 8.19 -1.06 -6.63
N ASP A 127 7.78 0.20 -6.74
CA ASP A 127 8.62 1.34 -6.35
C ASP A 127 8.89 1.33 -4.83
N ILE A 128 7.90 0.97 -4.02
CA ILE A 128 8.07 0.76 -2.57
C ILE A 128 9.07 -0.38 -2.32
N ARG A 129 8.91 -1.51 -3.02
CA ARG A 129 9.81 -2.67 -2.87
C ARG A 129 11.26 -2.32 -3.22
N GLN A 130 11.48 -1.63 -4.34
CA GLN A 130 12.82 -1.20 -4.75
C GLN A 130 13.46 -0.26 -3.73
N ARG A 131 12.68 0.64 -3.10
CA ARG A 131 13.19 1.54 -2.05
C ARG A 131 13.52 0.80 -0.76
N LEU A 132 12.77 -0.26 -0.43
CA LEU A 132 13.10 -1.15 0.69
C LEU A 132 14.41 -1.91 0.45
N GLU A 133 14.58 -2.48 -0.76
CA GLU A 133 15.77 -3.25 -1.14
C GLU A 133 17.01 -2.36 -1.32
N GLY A 134 16.83 -1.14 -1.83
CA GLY A 134 17.89 -0.14 -2.01
C GLY A 134 18.51 0.35 -0.69
N TRP A 135 17.85 0.10 0.45
CA TRP A 135 18.38 0.31 1.81
C TRP A 135 19.13 -0.92 2.36
N GLY A 136 19.50 -1.86 1.48
CA GLY A 136 20.30 -3.06 1.78
C GLY A 136 21.81 -2.94 1.54
N TYR A 137 22.34 -1.78 1.17
CA TYR A 137 23.80 -1.54 1.12
C TYR A 137 24.19 -0.43 2.09
N CYS A 138 24.54 -0.83 3.32
CA CYS A 138 25.50 -0.07 4.10
C CYS A 138 26.89 -0.51 3.62
N SER A 139 27.61 0.36 2.93
CA SER A 139 29.08 0.30 2.84
C SER A 139 29.70 0.81 4.13
#